data_AF-A0A6A3GNA6-F1
#
_entry.id   AF-A0A6A3GNA6-F1
#
_cell.length_a   1.000
_cell.length_b   1.000
_cell.length_c   1.000
_cell.angle_alpha   90.00
_cell.angle_beta   90.00
_cell.angle_gamma   90.00
#
_symmetry.space_group_name_H-M   'P 1'
#
loop_
_entity.id
_entity.type
_entity.pdbx_description
1 polymer ?
#
loop_
_entity_poly.entity_id
_entity_poly.type
_entity_poly.pdbx_seq_one_letter_code
_entity_poly.pdbx_strand_id
1 'polypeptide(L)' 'KKINVCSWSDGTTSGGEPDEAGAGPSGKLCNYSPSTITYV' A
#
# COMPACT_ATOMS: atom_id res chain seq x y z
N LYS A 1 -16.74 -3.05 3.82
CA LYS A 1 -15.87 -3.41 2.68
C LYS A 1 -14.44 -3.06 3.10
N LYS A 2 -13.46 -3.96 2.94
CA LYS A 2 -12.07 -3.67 3.34
C LYS A 2 -11.48 -2.68 2.33
N ILE A 3 -10.95 -1.54 2.79
CA ILE A 3 -10.32 -0.53 1.94
C ILE A 3 -8.80 -0.64 2.15
N ASN A 4 -8.07 -0.75 1.04
CA ASN A 4 -6.62 -0.63 1.04
C ASN A 4 -6.28 0.86 0.94
N VAL A 5 -5.90 1.46 2.07
CA VAL A 5 -5.58 2.90 2.15
C VAL A 5 -4.24 3.22 1.50
N CYS A 6 -3.31 2.29 1.57
CA CYS A 6 -2.00 2.37 0.95
C CYS A 6 -1.68 1.02 0.33
N SER A 7 -1.23 1.06 -0.92
CA SER A 7 -0.66 -0.07 -1.64
C SER A 7 0.72 0.33 -2.14
N TRP A 8 1.59 -0.65 -2.33
CA TRP A 8 2.92 -0.45 -2.89
C TRP A 8 3.22 -1.52 -3.94
N SER A 9 4.11 -1.17 -4.84
CA SER A 9 4.50 -1.98 -5.99
C SER A 9 6.01 -2.11 -6.05
N ASP A 10 6.49 -3.20 -6.64
CA ASP A 10 7.91 -3.37 -6.92
C ASP A 10 8.29 -2.55 -8.15
N GLY A 11 9.28 -1.66 -7.99
CA GLY A 11 9.72 -0.79 -9.08
C GLY A 11 10.44 -1.59 -10.18
N THR A 12 10.16 -1.27 -11.45
CA THR A 12 10.85 -1.88 -12.59
C THR A 12 12.01 -0.99 -13.05
N THR A 13 13.17 -1.57 -13.35
CA THR A 13 14.35 -0.82 -13.84
C THR A 13 14.34 -0.64 -15.36
N SER A 14 13.46 -1.36 -16.06
CA SER A 14 13.47 -1.49 -17.52
C SER A 14 12.28 -0.80 -18.21
N GLY A 15 11.51 0.02 -17.47
CA GLY A 15 10.39 0.79 -18.05
C GLY A 15 9.08 0.00 -18.24
N GLY A 16 8.85 -1.05 -17.45
CA GLY A 16 7.58 -1.78 -17.41
C GLY A 16 6.63 -1.28 -16.32
N GLU A 17 5.36 -1.67 -16.41
CA GLU A 17 4.35 -1.40 -15.38
C GLU A 17 4.76 -2.12 -14.07
N PRO A 18 4.81 -1.42 -12.93
CA PRO A 18 5.14 -2.04 -11.66
C PRO A 18 3.96 -2.85 -11.10
N ASP A 19 4.21 -4.08 -10.68
CA ASP A 19 3.19 -4.97 -10.12
C ASP A 19 2.91 -4.66 -8.64
N GLU A 20 1.65 -4.76 -8.21
CA GLU A 20 1.29 -4.60 -6.80
C GLU A 20 1.97 -5.68 -5.95
N ALA A 21 2.81 -5.23 -5.02
CA ALA A 21 3.57 -6.08 -4.11
C ALA A 21 2.87 -6.24 -2.75
N GLY A 22 1.99 -5.30 -2.39
CA GLY A 22 1.17 -5.42 -1.18
C GLY A 22 0.34 -4.18 -0.85
N ALA A 23 -0.47 -4.31 0.19
CA ALA A 23 -1.31 -3.25 0.70
C ALA A 23 -1.49 -3.34 2.22
N GLY A 24 -1.72 -2.19 2.86
CA GLY A 24 -1.92 -2.10 4.30
C GLY A 24 -0.87 -1.23 5.00
N PRO A 25 -0.86 -1.25 6.34
CA PRO A 25 0.18 -0.58 7.11
C PRO A 25 1.51 -1.35 6.98
N SER A 26 2.57 -0.62 6.67
CA SER A 26 3.94 -1.12 6.50
C SER A 26 4.90 -0.13 7.12
N GLY A 27 5.77 -0.58 8.03
CA GLY A 27 6.60 0.31 8.86
C GLY A 27 7.57 1.22 8.09
N LYS A 28 7.85 0.94 6.80
CA LYS A 28 8.66 1.84 5.95
C LYS A 28 7.87 2.45 4.80
N LEU A 29 6.88 1.75 4.26
CA LEU A 29 6.17 2.17 3.04
C LEU A 29 4.85 2.88 3.34
N CYS A 30 4.11 2.39 4.33
CA CYS A 30 2.76 2.84 4.63
C CYS A 30 2.60 3.03 6.14
N ASN A 31 3.07 4.16 6.64
CA ASN A 31 3.10 4.44 8.08
C ASN A 31 1.76 4.96 8.59
N TYR A 32 0.86 4.03 8.88
CA TYR A 32 -0.38 4.29 9.58
C TYR A 32 -0.76 3.09 10.45
N SER A 33 -1.67 3.30 11.40
CA SER A 33 -2.28 2.20 12.16
C SER A 33 -3.64 1.86 11.58
N PRO A 34 -4.06 0.58 11.52
CA PRO A 34 -5.45 0.23 11.21
C PRO A 34 -6.48 1.00 12.06
N SER A 35 -6.13 1.34 13.31
CA SER A 35 -6.99 2.12 14.21
C SER A 35 -7.16 3.58 13.78
N THR A 36 -6.32 4.11 12.89
CA THR A 36 -6.46 5.45 12.31
C THR A 36 -7.49 5.48 11.17
N ILE A 37 -7.82 4.32 10.58
CA ILE A 37 -8.80 4.24 9.51
C ILE A 37 -10.20 4.31 10.12
N THR A 38 -10.94 5.37 9.77
CA THR A 38 -12.38 5.47 10.07
C THR A 38 -13.15 5.22 8.78
N TYR A 39 -14.07 4.25 8.82
CA TYR A 39 -15.02 4.03 7.73
C TYR A 39 -16.25 4.91 8.01
N VAL A 40 -16.52 5.87 7.13
CA VAL A 40 -17.72 6.74 7.16
C VAL A 40 -18.82 6.22 6.25
#